data_AF-A0A6C1RU03-F1
#
_entry.id   AF-A0A6C1RU03-F1
#
_cell.length_a   1.000
_cell.length_b   1.000
_cell.length_c   1.000
_cell.angle_alpha   90.00
_cell.angle_beta   90.00
_cell.angle_gamma   90.00
#
_symmetry.space_group_name_H-M   'P 1'
#
loop_
_entity.id
_entity.type
_entity.pdbx_description
1 polymer ?
#
loop_
_entity_poly.entity_id
_entity_poly.type
_entity_poly.pdbx_seq_one_letter_code
_entity_poly.pdbx_strand_id
1 'polypeptide(L)'
;MNTVAQLDKARSLSTMLASANLDFSRPNGWDQLADHVEKHKYWLGQSLDMRVTWEDAVFSWYENIMVPLKRVVDSWEFRSAFPRQAVGDLYLAVSDHWHYLKQHQPNASAEVAARSFASHYGHGIGRWFSRFLL
;
A
#
# COMPACT_ATOMS: atom_id res chain seq x y z
N MET A 1 7.02 -15.12 14.39
CA MET A 1 8.20 -14.25 14.17
C MET A 1 8.63 -13.71 15.53
N ASN A 2 9.94 -13.63 15.84
CA ASN A 2 10.38 -13.02 17.11
C ASN A 2 10.18 -11.50 17.06
N THR A 3 9.63 -10.90 18.12
CA THR A 3 9.33 -9.46 18.24
C THR A 3 10.54 -8.57 17.90
N VAL A 4 11.76 -8.98 18.25
CA VAL A 4 12.98 -8.23 17.92
C VAL A 4 13.18 -8.12 16.40
N ALA A 5 13.06 -9.24 15.69
CA ALA A 5 13.21 -9.27 14.23
C ALA A 5 12.12 -8.45 13.51
N GLN A 6 10.92 -8.36 14.10
CA GLN A 6 9.85 -7.52 13.55
C GLN A 6 10.15 -6.03 13.74
N LEU A 7 10.60 -5.64 14.94
CA LEU A 7 11.00 -4.26 15.23
C LEU A 7 12.14 -3.80 14.30
N ASP A 8 13.09 -4.68 13.99
CA ASP A 8 14.18 -4.39 13.08
C ASP A 8 13.68 -4.12 11.65
N LYS A 9 12.71 -4.91 11.17
CA LYS A 9 12.07 -4.69 9.85
C LYS A 9 11.31 -3.37 9.79
N ALA A 10 10.49 -3.08 10.80
CA ALA A 10 9.74 -1.84 10.89
C ALA A 10 10.66 -0.61 10.89
N ARG A 11 11.76 -0.67 11.66
CA ARG A 11 12.79 0.39 11.69
C ARG A 11 13.52 0.54 10.35
N SER A 12 13.85 -0.57 9.69
CA SER A 12 14.47 -0.54 8.37
C SER A 12 13.59 0.19 7.34
N LEU A 13 12.29 -0.15 7.32
CA LEU A 13 11.32 0.52 6.44
C LEU A 13 11.12 1.99 6.77
N SER A 14 11.01 2.35 8.06
CA SER A 14 10.83 3.76 8.45
C SER A 14 12.02 4.63 8.08
N THR A 15 13.23 4.07 8.14
CA THR A 15 14.45 4.75 7.70
C THR A 15 14.48 4.91 6.18
N MET A 16 14.16 3.83 5.44
CA MET A 16 14.14 3.85 3.97
C MET A 16 13.10 4.83 3.41
N LEU A 17 11.92 4.91 4.04
CA LEU A 17 10.78 5.69 3.59
C LEU A 17 10.63 7.03 4.33
N ALA A 18 11.69 7.52 4.97
CA ALA A 18 11.64 8.76 5.75
C ALA A 18 11.18 9.97 4.90
N SER A 19 11.52 10.00 3.60
CA SER A 19 11.10 11.05 2.67
C SER A 19 9.73 10.82 2.02
N ALA A 20 9.10 9.66 2.26
CA ALA A 20 7.82 9.30 1.63
C ALA A 20 6.61 10.00 2.28
N ASN A 21 6.82 10.71 3.39
CA ASN A 21 5.80 11.43 4.16
C ASN A 21 4.63 10.54 4.59
N LEU A 22 4.95 9.32 5.04
CA LEU A 22 3.98 8.37 5.58
C LEU A 22 3.74 8.68 7.05
N ASP A 23 2.48 8.97 7.38
CA ASP A 23 1.95 8.97 8.73
C ASP A 23 0.96 7.81 8.91
N PHE A 24 0.78 7.36 10.15
CA PHE A 24 -0.14 6.27 10.49
C PHE A 24 -0.99 6.69 11.68
N SER A 25 -2.27 6.35 11.67
CA SER A 25 -3.16 6.65 12.81
C SER A 25 -2.85 5.78 14.03
N ARG A 26 -2.26 4.59 13.82
CA ARG A 26 -1.94 3.63 14.87
C ARG A 26 -0.44 3.64 15.19
N PRO A 27 -0.04 3.48 16.47
CA PRO A 27 1.38 3.46 16.86
C PRO A 27 2.22 2.37 16.15
N ASN A 28 1.60 1.27 15.73
CA ASN A 28 2.23 0.14 15.08
C ASN A 28 2.11 0.17 13.54
N GLY A 29 1.92 1.34 12.93
CA GLY A 29 1.75 1.48 11.48
C GLY A 29 2.93 0.93 10.67
N TRP A 30 4.16 1.15 11.14
CA TRP A 30 5.37 0.60 10.51
C TRP A 30 5.46 -0.92 10.62
N ASP A 31 4.98 -1.51 11.72
CA ASP A 31 4.90 -2.97 11.86
C ASP A 31 3.89 -3.55 10.86
N GLN A 32 2.74 -2.88 10.68
CA GLN A 32 1.75 -3.30 9.69
C GLN A 32 2.28 -3.20 8.26
N LEU A 33 3.08 -2.18 7.96
CA LEU A 33 3.78 -2.08 6.67
C LEU A 33 4.78 -3.22 6.48
N ALA A 34 5.55 -3.57 7.52
CA ALA A 34 6.46 -4.70 7.48
C ALA A 34 5.72 -6.02 7.22
N ASP A 35 4.56 -6.24 7.85
CA ASP A 35 3.71 -7.39 7.59
C ASP A 35 3.19 -7.41 6.14
N HIS A 36 2.91 -6.25 5.56
CA HIS A 36 2.49 -6.14 4.16
C HIS A 36 3.62 -6.58 3.22
N VAL A 37 4.86 -6.14 3.47
CA VAL A 37 6.03 -6.59 2.70
C VAL A 37 6.28 -8.09 2.88
N GLU A 38 6.07 -8.63 4.08
CA GLU A 38 6.23 -10.08 4.31
C GLU A 38 5.16 -10.90 3.55
N LYS A 39 3.92 -10.41 3.46
CA LYS A 39 2.89 -11.01 2.61
C LYS A 39 3.28 -10.95 1.13
N HIS A 40 3.78 -9.80 0.66
CA HIS A 40 4.29 -9.65 -0.71
C HIS A 40 5.40 -10.65 -1.01
N LYS A 41 6.38 -10.77 -0.10
CA LYS A 41 7.47 -11.75 -0.17
C LYS A 41 6.97 -13.18 -0.33
N TYR A 42 5.96 -13.58 0.46
CA TYR A 42 5.39 -14.92 0.42
C TYR A 42 4.78 -15.22 -0.96
N TRP A 43 3.94 -14.32 -1.48
CA TRP A 43 3.32 -14.51 -2.80
C TRP A 43 4.33 -14.43 -3.94
N LEU A 44 5.31 -13.53 -3.85
CA LEU A 44 6.38 -13.43 -4.84
C LEU A 44 7.20 -14.72 -4.90
N GLY A 45 7.56 -15.28 -3.75
CA GLY A 45 8.27 -16.56 -3.69
C GLY A 45 7.49 -17.72 -4.29
N GLN A 46 6.16 -17.76 -4.09
CA GLN A 46 5.32 -18.74 -4.78
C GLN A 46 5.29 -18.54 -6.30
N SER A 47 5.15 -17.29 -6.75
CA SER A 47 5.08 -16.98 -8.18
C SER A 47 6.38 -17.30 -8.92
N LEU A 48 7.52 -17.16 -8.26
CA LEU A 48 8.85 -17.40 -8.83
C LEU A 48 9.37 -18.82 -8.58
N ASP A 49 8.63 -19.63 -7.81
CA ASP A 49 9.06 -20.95 -7.31
C ASP A 49 10.46 -20.91 -6.66
N MET A 50 10.72 -19.87 -5.86
CA MET A 50 12.03 -19.69 -5.21
C MET A 50 11.92 -18.99 -3.86
N ARG A 51 12.97 -19.14 -3.05
CA ARG A 51 13.10 -18.40 -1.80
C ARG A 51 13.50 -16.95 -2.09
N VAL A 52 12.64 -16.01 -1.67
CA VAL A 52 12.89 -14.56 -1.74
C VAL A 52 13.41 -14.08 -0.38
N THR A 53 14.43 -13.22 -0.39
CA THR A 53 14.97 -12.60 0.84
C THR A 53 14.05 -11.47 1.33
N TRP A 54 14.34 -10.89 2.49
CA TRP A 54 13.59 -9.71 2.95
C TRP A 54 13.90 -8.50 2.06
N GLU A 55 15.18 -8.32 1.73
CA GLU A 55 15.71 -7.21 0.95
C GLU A 55 15.15 -7.22 -0.47
N ASP A 56 15.13 -8.39 -1.13
CA ASP A 56 14.54 -8.54 -2.47
C ASP A 56 13.04 -8.24 -2.45
N ALA A 57 12.34 -8.65 -1.38
CA ALA A 57 10.92 -8.36 -1.24
C ALA A 57 10.65 -6.89 -0.99
N VAL A 58 11.46 -6.21 -0.19
CA VAL A 58 11.38 -4.75 0.03
C VAL A 58 11.59 -4.01 -1.29
N PHE A 59 12.62 -4.37 -2.06
CA PHE A 59 12.89 -3.77 -3.36
C PHE A 59 11.73 -4.00 -4.34
N SER A 60 11.27 -5.25 -4.46
CA SER A 60 10.13 -5.59 -5.32
C SER A 60 8.86 -4.86 -4.90
N TRP A 61 8.56 -4.80 -3.60
CA TRP A 61 7.40 -4.10 -3.07
C TRP A 61 7.48 -2.59 -3.33
N TYR A 62 8.67 -2.00 -3.16
CA TYR A 62 8.88 -0.57 -3.42
C TYR A 62 8.56 -0.23 -4.89
N GLU A 63 9.15 -0.98 -5.83
CA GLU A 63 8.98 -0.75 -7.26
C GLU A 63 7.56 -1.05 -7.75
N ASN A 64 6.97 -2.17 -7.30
CA ASN A 64 5.73 -2.68 -7.89
C ASN A 64 4.46 -2.27 -7.13
N ILE A 65 4.58 -1.84 -5.88
CA ILE A 65 3.45 -1.49 -5.02
C ILE A 65 3.54 -0.04 -4.56
N MET A 66 4.64 0.35 -3.88
CA MET A 66 4.76 1.68 -3.28
C MET A 66 4.78 2.79 -4.34
N VAL A 67 5.65 2.70 -5.34
CA VAL A 67 5.80 3.75 -6.37
C VAL A 67 4.50 3.95 -7.17
N PRO A 68 3.83 2.90 -7.68
CA PRO A 68 2.56 3.07 -8.40
C PRO A 68 1.45 3.65 -7.53
N LEU A 69 1.32 3.19 -6.28
CA LEU A 69 0.30 3.72 -5.36
C LEU A 69 0.60 5.16 -4.96
N LYS A 70 1.88 5.52 -4.83
CA LYS A 70 2.26 6.84 -4.33
C LYS A 70 1.72 7.98 -5.16
N ARG A 71 1.81 7.83 -6.47
CA ARG A 71 1.28 8.81 -7.41
C ARG A 71 -0.21 9.08 -7.18
N VAL A 72 -1.00 8.04 -6.89
CA VAL A 72 -2.45 8.15 -6.80
C VAL A 72 -2.89 8.53 -5.39
N VAL A 73 -2.28 7.94 -4.36
CA VAL A 73 -2.60 8.25 -2.96
C VAL A 73 -2.22 9.68 -2.61
N ASP A 74 -1.17 10.24 -3.22
CA ASP A 74 -0.77 11.64 -2.99
C ASP A 74 -1.59 12.64 -3.83
N SER A 75 -2.43 12.17 -4.76
CA SER A 75 -3.26 13.05 -5.60
C SER A 75 -4.34 13.78 -4.79
N TRP A 76 -4.62 15.03 -5.16
CA TRP A 76 -5.65 15.83 -4.50
C TRP A 76 -7.04 15.18 -4.63
N GLU A 77 -7.33 14.62 -5.79
CA GLU A 77 -8.60 13.98 -6.12
C GLU A 77 -8.88 12.82 -5.16
N PHE A 78 -7.90 11.92 -5.00
CA PHE A 78 -8.02 10.79 -4.07
C PHE A 78 -8.06 11.28 -2.62
N ARG A 79 -7.17 12.19 -2.22
CA ARG A 79 -7.11 12.70 -0.83
C ARG A 79 -8.36 13.46 -0.40
N SER A 80 -9.04 14.13 -1.34
CA SER A 80 -10.30 14.82 -1.07
C SER A 80 -11.42 13.86 -0.63
N ALA A 81 -11.35 12.58 -1.02
CA ALA A 81 -12.30 11.56 -0.59
C ALA A 81 -12.03 11.03 0.84
N PHE A 82 -10.82 11.29 1.39
CA PHE A 82 -10.35 10.77 2.68
C PHE A 82 -9.63 11.86 3.52
N PRO A 83 -10.31 12.98 3.86
CA PRO A 83 -9.66 14.16 4.43
C PRO A 83 -9.10 13.98 5.85
N ARG A 84 -9.44 12.89 6.56
CA ARG A 84 -9.06 12.66 7.97
C ARG A 84 -8.23 11.39 8.16
N GLN A 85 -7.74 10.82 7.07
CA GLN A 85 -7.10 9.52 7.05
C GLN A 85 -5.61 9.74 6.84
N ALA A 86 -4.82 9.04 7.67
CA ALA A 86 -3.38 9.08 7.55
C ALA A 86 -2.96 8.46 6.21
N VAL A 87 -1.91 9.01 5.63
CA VAL A 87 -1.37 8.62 4.33
C VAL A 87 -1.00 7.17 4.32
N GLY A 88 -0.17 6.73 5.28
CA GLY A 88 0.27 5.34 5.40
C GLY A 88 -0.89 4.35 5.55
N ASP A 89 -1.95 4.73 6.26
CA ASP A 89 -3.15 3.88 6.39
C ASP A 89 -3.86 3.72 5.03
N LEU A 90 -3.94 4.80 4.23
CA LEU A 90 -4.51 4.73 2.88
C LEU A 90 -3.63 3.89 1.94
N TYR A 91 -2.31 3.98 2.02
CA TYR A 91 -1.41 3.12 1.24
C TYR A 91 -1.67 1.64 1.55
N LEU A 92 -1.71 1.27 2.84
CA LEU A 92 -1.97 -0.11 3.26
C LEU A 92 -3.33 -0.59 2.74
N ALA A 93 -4.38 0.19 2.95
CA ALA A 93 -5.74 -0.18 2.57
C ALA A 93 -5.92 -0.31 1.04
N VAL A 94 -5.36 0.62 0.25
CA VAL A 94 -5.44 0.56 -1.21
C VAL A 94 -4.57 -0.57 -1.76
N SER A 95 -3.40 -0.85 -1.17
CA SER A 95 -2.56 -1.99 -1.54
C SER A 95 -3.28 -3.32 -1.33
N ASP A 96 -3.92 -3.51 -0.17
CA ASP A 96 -4.74 -4.71 0.10
C ASP A 96 -5.89 -4.82 -0.91
N HIS A 97 -6.61 -3.71 -1.15
CA HIS A 97 -7.69 -3.66 -2.15
C HIS A 97 -7.20 -4.02 -3.55
N TRP A 98 -6.02 -3.53 -3.94
CA TRP A 98 -5.41 -3.79 -5.24
C TRP A 98 -5.07 -5.27 -5.42
N HIS A 99 -4.51 -5.91 -4.38
CA HIS A 99 -4.23 -7.34 -4.40
C HIS A 99 -5.49 -8.17 -4.67
N TYR A 100 -6.58 -7.91 -3.95
CA TYR A 100 -7.85 -8.63 -4.18
C TYR A 100 -8.50 -8.30 -5.53
N LEU A 101 -8.38 -7.06 -5.99
CA LEU A 101 -8.87 -6.66 -7.31
C LEU A 101 -8.16 -7.42 -8.42
N LYS A 102 -6.84 -7.62 -8.33
CA LYS A 102 -6.05 -8.37 -9.32
C LYS A 102 -6.45 -9.85 -9.43
N GLN A 103 -7.09 -10.44 -8.42
CA GLN A 103 -7.59 -11.81 -8.52
C GLN A 103 -8.71 -11.95 -9.57
N HIS A 104 -9.45 -10.87 -9.83
CA HIS A 104 -10.56 -10.85 -10.80
C HIS A 104 -10.24 -10.01 -12.04
N GLN A 105 -9.30 -9.06 -11.91
CA GLN A 105 -8.83 -8.17 -12.97
C GLN A 105 -7.29 -8.13 -12.96
N PRO A 106 -6.60 -9.14 -13.52
CA PRO A 106 -5.14 -9.28 -13.40
C PRO A 106 -4.33 -8.05 -13.83
N ASN A 107 -4.85 -7.29 -14.80
CA ASN A 107 -4.21 -6.11 -15.36
C ASN A 107 -4.65 -4.78 -14.70
N ALA A 108 -5.38 -4.84 -13.58
CA ALA A 108 -5.80 -3.62 -12.88
C ALA A 108 -4.57 -2.81 -12.43
N SER A 109 -4.56 -1.52 -12.76
CA SER A 109 -3.51 -0.59 -12.33
C SER A 109 -3.75 -0.05 -10.92
N ALA A 110 -2.76 0.66 -10.37
CA ALA A 110 -2.88 1.36 -9.09
C ALA A 110 -4.01 2.40 -9.11
N GLU A 111 -4.17 3.11 -10.22
CA GLU A 111 -5.25 4.08 -10.45
C GLU A 111 -6.62 3.40 -10.39
N VAL A 112 -6.79 2.27 -11.08
CA VAL A 112 -8.04 1.51 -11.04
C VAL A 112 -8.35 1.03 -9.62
N ALA A 113 -7.34 0.56 -8.89
CA ALA A 113 -7.51 0.12 -7.51
C ALA A 113 -7.90 1.27 -6.58
N ALA A 114 -7.19 2.41 -6.64
CA ALA A 114 -7.48 3.59 -5.84
C ALA A 114 -8.88 4.15 -6.16
N ARG A 115 -9.26 4.19 -7.44
CA ARG A 115 -10.59 4.60 -7.89
C ARG A 115 -11.68 3.70 -7.33
N SER A 116 -11.50 2.39 -7.50
CA SER A 116 -12.41 1.37 -6.97
C SER A 116 -12.51 1.44 -5.45
N PHE A 117 -11.41 1.70 -4.75
CA PHE A 117 -11.41 1.87 -3.30
C PHE A 117 -12.18 3.13 -2.89
N ALA A 118 -11.87 4.27 -3.51
CA ALA A 118 -12.53 5.55 -3.27
C ALA A 118 -14.04 5.50 -3.55
N SER A 119 -14.49 4.76 -4.56
CA SER A 119 -15.93 4.64 -4.86
C SER A 119 -16.70 3.89 -3.76
N HIS A 120 -16.06 2.92 -3.10
CA HIS A 120 -16.67 2.10 -2.05
C HIS A 120 -16.54 2.73 -0.65
N TYR A 121 -15.39 3.33 -0.34
CA TYR A 121 -15.04 3.76 1.02
C TYR A 121 -14.87 5.28 1.18
N GLY A 122 -14.79 6.04 0.09
CA GLY A 122 -14.62 7.49 0.14
C GLY A 122 -15.86 8.23 0.65
N HIS A 123 -15.68 9.51 1.00
CA HIS A 123 -16.75 10.36 1.50
C HIS A 123 -16.96 11.63 0.65
N GLY A 124 -18.13 12.26 0.82
CA GLY A 124 -18.44 13.57 0.26
C GLY A 124 -18.36 13.66 -1.27
N ILE A 125 -17.98 14.84 -1.77
CA ILE A 125 -17.89 15.14 -3.21
C ILE A 125 -16.71 14.37 -3.85
N GLY A 126 -15.64 14.09 -3.10
CA GLY A 126 -14.52 13.26 -3.56
C GLY A 126 -14.95 11.84 -3.99
N ARG A 127 -15.92 11.23 -3.30
CA ARG A 127 -16.52 9.94 -3.71
C ARG A 127 -17.24 10.03 -5.07
N TRP A 128 -17.83 11.17 -5.39
CA TRP A 128 -18.49 11.38 -6.68
C TRP A 128 -17.48 11.62 -7.80
N PHE A 129 -16.39 12.33 -7.53
CA PHE A 129 -15.32 12.57 -8.51
C PHE A 129 -14.51 11.32 -8.85
N SER A 130 -14.29 10.42 -7.89
CA SER A 130 -13.59 9.15 -8.17
C SER A 130 -14.31 8.29 -9.19
N ARG A 131 -15.63 8.46 -9.39
CA ARG A 131 -16.37 7.70 -10.42
C ARG A 131 -16.09 8.18 -11.86
N PHE A 132 -15.56 9.39 -12.05
CA PHE A 132 -15.50 10.04 -13.37
C PHE A 132 -14.11 10.57 -13.79
N LEU A 133 -13.21 10.90 -12.85
CA LEU A 133 -11.89 11.52 -13.14
C LEU A 133 -10.68 10.69 -12.66
N LEU A 134 -10.98 9.62 -11.91
CA LEU A 134 -10.16 8.43 -11.66
C LEU A 134 -9.42 7.91 -12.88
#